data_AF-A0A840BUA0-F1
#
_entry.id   AF-A0A840BUA0-F1
#
_cell.length_a   1.000
_cell.length_b   1.000
_cell.length_c   1.000
_cell.angle_alpha   90.00
_cell.angle_beta   90.00
_cell.angle_gamma   90.00
#
_symmetry.space_group_name_H-M   'P 1'
#
loop_
_entity.id
_entity.type
_entity.pdbx_description
1 polymer ?
#
loop_
_entity_poly.entity_id
_entity_poly.type
_entity_poly.pdbx_seq_one_letter_code
_entity_poly.pdbx_strand_id
1 'polypeptide(L)'
;MHATVRLALLVVAALPAVAFAQRKMVWGETEIIGIQRITREQVVSLLPIRLGEEVTQKEKEMLKWCERLKKLPIAAVSCNGAMDRGQLHYIVEILEDANVDFGLQPSTAPRAIGRVPPDVHQMLAHREYRVQEIAAEGYSPGERITPSGVLVADDSELRMYDAQLRDLMVGQREAMVAMALDANHPDRRDAIQLLSWTGNPEASIDAIHARLLDPDTEVRNLTGRFVLSFIERVRDPAVAEALAGSLARAIALPSHADRTKAITALGQLYARHPELRSLLQQTAREPLTRIAKESVIPNVGGEARALLAAIGARG
;
A
#
# COMPACT_ATOMS: atom_id res chain seq x y z
N MET A 1 -14.49 53.40 11.36
CA MET A 1 -15.10 52.67 10.22
C MET A 1 -15.12 51.19 10.58
N HIS A 2 -16.28 50.68 10.98
CA HIS A 2 -16.48 49.30 11.41
C HIS A 2 -16.77 48.42 10.19
N ALA A 3 -16.03 47.33 10.04
CA ALA A 3 -16.30 46.31 9.03
C ALA A 3 -17.21 45.23 9.64
N THR A 4 -18.35 45.03 8.99
CA THR A 4 -19.46 44.18 9.38
C THR A 4 -19.16 42.72 9.04
N VAL A 5 -19.16 41.83 10.04
CA VAL A 5 -19.17 40.38 9.86
C VAL A 5 -20.61 39.94 9.56
N ARG A 6 -20.86 39.34 8.40
CA ARG A 6 -22.13 38.66 8.11
C ARG A 6 -22.01 37.19 8.49
N LEU A 7 -22.66 36.83 9.60
CA LEU A 7 -22.87 35.47 10.05
C LEU A 7 -24.03 34.87 9.22
N ALA A 8 -23.73 33.93 8.32
CA ALA A 8 -24.76 33.12 7.69
C ALA A 8 -25.09 31.94 8.61
N LEU A 9 -26.27 31.99 9.22
CA LEU A 9 -26.84 30.91 10.03
C LEU A 9 -27.29 29.80 9.06
N LEU A 10 -26.48 28.76 8.88
CA LEU A 10 -26.94 27.53 8.24
C LEU A 10 -27.69 26.73 9.30
N VAL A 11 -29.02 26.65 9.16
CA VAL A 11 -29.83 25.71 9.93
C VAL A 11 -29.50 24.32 9.43
N VAL A 12 -28.53 23.67 10.07
CA VAL A 12 -28.30 22.23 9.93
C VAL A 12 -29.49 21.56 10.60
N ALA A 13 -30.42 21.07 9.79
CA ALA A 13 -31.42 20.14 10.25
C ALA A 13 -30.67 18.96 10.88
N ALA A 14 -30.92 18.74 12.17
CA ALA A 14 -30.37 17.63 12.92
C ALA A 14 -30.87 16.33 12.26
N LEU A 15 -30.04 15.75 11.40
CA LEU A 15 -30.19 14.35 11.03
C LEU A 15 -30.07 13.55 12.33
N PRO A 16 -30.92 12.53 12.54
CA PRO A 16 -30.78 11.66 13.68
C PRO A 16 -29.36 11.10 13.62
N ALA A 17 -28.57 11.38 14.67
CA ALA A 17 -27.32 10.68 14.89
C ALA A 17 -27.69 9.20 14.93
N VAL A 18 -27.45 8.49 13.83
CA VAL A 18 -27.37 7.04 13.85
C VAL A 18 -26.22 6.81 14.81
N ALA A 19 -26.55 6.43 16.04
CA ALA A 19 -25.57 6.02 17.03
C ALA A 19 -24.94 4.76 16.46
N PHE A 20 -23.89 4.94 15.67
CA PHE A 20 -23.02 3.85 15.28
C PHE A 20 -22.49 3.28 16.58
N ALA A 21 -22.94 2.08 16.92
CA ALA A 21 -22.20 1.25 17.84
C ALA A 21 -20.84 1.06 17.15
N GLN A 22 -19.86 1.91 17.49
CA GLN A 22 -18.46 1.68 17.16
C GLN A 22 -18.22 0.23 17.54
N ARG A 23 -18.03 -0.64 16.54
CA ARG A 23 -17.69 -2.02 16.81
C ARG A 23 -16.45 -1.96 17.69
N LYS A 24 -16.57 -2.42 18.94
CA LYS A 24 -15.48 -2.44 19.88
C LYS A 24 -14.34 -3.22 19.22
N MET A 25 -13.33 -2.49 18.77
CA MET A 25 -12.12 -3.10 18.21
C MET A 25 -11.33 -3.66 19.38
N VAL A 26 -10.77 -4.85 19.20
CA VAL A 26 -9.89 -5.46 20.18
C VAL A 26 -8.49 -5.60 19.62
N TRP A 27 -7.50 -5.59 20.48
CA TRP A 27 -6.12 -5.85 20.10
C TRP A 27 -5.97 -7.29 19.58
N GLY A 28 -5.52 -7.41 18.34
CA GLY A 28 -4.95 -8.64 17.80
C GLY A 28 -3.48 -8.78 18.20
N GLU A 29 -2.80 -9.75 17.59
CA GLU A 29 -1.36 -9.95 17.82
C GLU A 29 -0.49 -8.81 17.30
N THR A 30 0.72 -8.68 17.85
CA THR A 30 1.76 -7.78 17.33
C THR A 30 2.55 -8.47 16.23
N GLU A 31 2.53 -7.96 15.01
CA GLU A 31 3.39 -8.43 13.91
C GLU A 31 4.76 -7.79 14.04
N ILE A 32 5.83 -8.58 13.94
CA ILE A 32 7.21 -8.07 14.02
C ILE A 32 7.96 -8.52 12.79
N ILE A 33 8.54 -7.55 12.10
CA ILE A 33 9.19 -7.74 10.81
C ILE A 33 10.64 -7.25 10.93
N GLY A 34 11.57 -7.98 10.30
CA GLY A 34 12.95 -7.53 10.10
C GLY A 34 13.90 -7.77 11.27
N ILE A 35 13.48 -8.53 12.29
CA ILE A 35 14.37 -9.00 13.36
C ILE A 35 15.28 -10.13 12.86
N GLN A 36 16.54 -10.12 13.31
CA GLN A 36 17.55 -11.13 13.01
C GLN A 36 18.26 -11.59 14.29
N ARG A 37 18.69 -10.65 15.13
CA ARG A 37 19.40 -10.90 16.39
C ARG A 37 18.49 -10.68 17.59
N ILE A 38 17.57 -9.72 17.51
CA ILE A 38 16.59 -9.44 18.56
C ILE A 38 15.47 -10.48 18.48
N THR A 39 14.94 -10.89 19.64
CA THR A 39 13.82 -11.83 19.70
C THR A 39 12.46 -11.11 19.72
N ARG A 40 11.42 -11.81 19.27
CA ARG A 40 10.03 -11.36 19.37
C ARG A 40 9.65 -10.99 20.80
N GLU A 41 10.07 -11.80 21.78
CA GLU A 41 9.78 -11.58 23.19
C GLU A 41 10.39 -10.28 23.71
N GLN A 42 11.61 -9.94 23.28
CA GLN A 42 12.26 -8.67 23.64
C GLN A 42 11.44 -7.48 23.14
N VAL A 43 10.97 -7.51 21.90
CA VAL A 43 10.14 -6.44 21.32
C VAL A 43 8.78 -6.36 22.04
N VAL A 44 8.07 -7.48 22.18
CA VAL A 44 6.75 -7.52 22.82
C VAL A 44 6.80 -7.06 24.27
N SER A 45 7.87 -7.38 25.01
CA SER A 45 8.02 -6.95 26.42
C SER A 45 8.04 -5.43 26.63
N LEU A 46 8.33 -4.65 25.58
CA LEU A 46 8.34 -3.18 25.62
C LEU A 46 6.99 -2.56 25.26
N LEU A 47 6.04 -3.35 24.77
CA LEU A 47 4.73 -2.92 24.28
C LEU A 47 3.64 -3.23 25.31
N PRO A 48 2.82 -2.24 25.70
CA PRO A 48 1.74 -2.46 26.67
C PRO A 48 0.46 -2.97 25.98
N ILE A 49 0.61 -3.91 25.03
CA ILE A 49 -0.52 -4.48 24.28
C ILE A 49 -0.94 -5.78 24.95
N ARG A 50 -2.23 -5.92 25.22
CA ARG A 50 -2.82 -7.15 25.76
C ARG A 50 -3.86 -7.67 24.78
N LEU A 51 -3.65 -8.89 24.31
CA LEU A 51 -4.49 -9.50 23.29
C LEU A 51 -5.95 -9.60 23.76
N GLY A 52 -6.88 -9.23 22.88
CA GLY A 52 -8.31 -9.24 23.15
C GLY A 52 -8.83 -8.08 23.99
N GLU A 53 -7.98 -7.22 24.56
CA GLU A 53 -8.44 -5.99 25.21
C GLU A 53 -8.98 -4.99 24.19
N GLU A 54 -9.99 -4.21 24.59
CA GLU A 54 -10.57 -3.15 23.75
C GLU A 54 -9.51 -2.10 23.42
N VAL A 55 -9.41 -1.74 22.15
CA VAL A 55 -8.55 -0.66 21.67
C VAL A 55 -9.15 0.66 22.14
N THR A 56 -8.60 1.18 23.23
CA THR A 56 -8.98 2.48 23.79
C THR A 56 -7.96 3.56 23.46
N GLN A 57 -6.81 3.17 22.92
CA GLN A 57 -5.67 4.03 22.70
C GLN A 57 -5.81 4.87 21.44
N LYS A 58 -5.32 6.10 21.53
CA LYS A 58 -5.22 7.01 20.38
C LYS A 58 -3.89 6.79 19.65
N GLU A 59 -3.83 7.20 18.38
CA GLU A 59 -2.63 7.14 17.55
C GLU A 59 -1.37 7.69 18.25
N LYS A 60 -1.49 8.81 18.96
CA LYS A 60 -0.39 9.41 19.73
C LYS A 60 0.19 8.49 20.80
N GLU A 61 -0.59 7.57 21.36
CA GLU A 61 -0.10 6.61 22.35
C GLU A 61 0.64 5.45 21.68
N MET A 62 0.12 4.97 20.55
CA MET A 62 0.81 3.98 19.71
C MET A 62 2.19 4.47 19.25
N LEU A 63 2.31 5.75 18.89
CA LEU A 63 3.60 6.36 18.55
C LEU A 63 4.59 6.35 19.73
N LYS A 64 4.12 6.60 20.96
CA LYS A 64 4.97 6.51 22.16
C LYS A 64 5.47 5.09 22.41
N TRP A 65 4.70 4.06 22.06
CA TRP A 65 5.15 2.67 22.16
C TRP A 65 6.26 2.38 21.15
N CYS A 66 6.10 2.86 19.92
CA CYS A 66 7.12 2.74 18.88
C CYS A 66 8.46 3.36 19.31
N GLU A 67 8.42 4.56 19.91
CA GLU A 67 9.63 5.25 20.42
C GLU A 67 10.36 4.44 21.50
N ARG A 68 9.66 3.62 22.30
CA ARG A 68 10.31 2.78 23.32
C ARG A 68 11.19 1.70 22.70
N LEU A 69 10.85 1.24 21.49
CA LEU A 69 11.61 0.20 20.78
C LEU A 69 12.98 0.68 20.35
N LYS A 70 13.21 2.00 20.22
CA LYS A 70 14.53 2.58 19.93
C LYS A 70 15.58 2.34 21.03
N LYS A 71 15.19 1.79 22.18
CA LYS A 71 16.10 1.32 23.23
C LYS A 71 16.80 0.00 22.87
N LEU A 72 16.25 -0.75 21.90
CA LEU A 72 16.86 -1.96 21.38
C LEU A 72 18.04 -1.61 20.45
N PRO A 73 19.00 -2.53 20.22
CA PRO A 73 20.13 -2.30 19.33
C PRO A 73 19.70 -2.39 17.85
N ILE A 74 18.93 -1.39 17.41
CA ILE A 74 18.34 -1.29 16.06
C ILE A 74 18.75 0.01 15.39
N ALA A 75 18.83 0.01 14.06
CA ALA A 75 19.09 1.20 13.26
C ALA A 75 17.82 2.05 13.08
N ALA A 76 16.67 1.42 12.83
CA ALA A 76 15.40 2.10 12.66
C ALA A 76 14.21 1.23 13.07
N VAL A 77 13.10 1.89 13.40
CA VAL A 77 11.80 1.26 13.66
C VAL A 77 10.67 2.11 13.09
N SER A 78 9.69 1.44 12.49
CA SER A 78 8.41 1.99 12.03
C SER A 78 7.29 1.17 12.65
N CYS A 79 6.20 1.82 13.07
CA CYS A 79 5.07 1.12 13.65
C CYS A 79 3.75 1.63 13.09
N ASN A 80 2.86 0.70 12.77
CA ASN A 80 1.57 0.99 12.12
C ASN A 80 0.48 0.08 12.69
N GLY A 81 -0.78 0.40 12.41
CA GLY A 81 -1.92 -0.47 12.70
C GLY A 81 -2.41 -1.19 11.44
N ALA A 82 -2.77 -2.46 11.54
CA ALA A 82 -3.46 -3.19 10.48
C ALA A 82 -4.74 -3.83 11.03
N MET A 83 -5.86 -3.63 10.34
CA MET A 83 -7.13 -4.24 10.71
C MET A 83 -7.30 -5.58 10.00
N ASP A 84 -7.62 -6.64 10.75
CA ASP A 84 -8.04 -7.93 10.19
C ASP A 84 -9.18 -8.52 11.05
N ARG A 85 -10.29 -8.91 10.40
CA ARG A 85 -11.45 -9.57 11.04
C ARG A 85 -11.95 -8.92 12.34
N GLY A 86 -11.93 -7.59 12.41
CA GLY A 86 -12.40 -6.82 13.58
C GLY A 86 -11.36 -6.68 14.71
N GLN A 87 -10.14 -7.15 14.49
CA GLN A 87 -9.00 -6.96 15.39
C GLN A 87 -8.03 -5.92 14.81
N LEU A 88 -7.43 -5.12 15.68
CA LEU A 88 -6.31 -4.24 15.34
C LEU A 88 -5.00 -4.94 15.70
N HIS A 89 -4.20 -5.26 14.69
CA HIS A 89 -2.83 -5.75 14.85
C HIS A 89 -1.86 -4.58 14.90
N TYR A 90 -0.93 -4.61 15.85
CA TYR A 90 0.16 -3.63 15.92
C TYR A 90 1.34 -4.15 15.12
N ILE A 91 1.73 -3.43 14.08
CA ILE A 91 2.82 -3.79 13.20
C ILE A 91 4.08 -3.08 13.65
N VAL A 92 5.16 -3.83 13.81
CA VAL A 92 6.49 -3.33 14.14
C VAL A 92 7.46 -3.75 13.05
N GLU A 93 7.97 -2.78 12.30
CA GLU A 93 8.96 -2.96 11.24
C GLU A 93 10.32 -2.51 11.78
N ILE A 94 11.26 -3.44 11.91
CA ILE A 94 12.59 -3.21 12.49
C ILE A 94 13.65 -3.33 11.40
N LEU A 95 14.56 -2.36 11.39
CA LEU A 95 15.84 -2.45 10.70
C LEU A 95 16.94 -2.55 11.75
N GLU A 96 17.54 -3.73 11.92
CA GLU A 96 18.60 -3.93 12.92
C GLU A 96 19.93 -3.29 12.52
N ASP A 97 20.26 -3.29 11.23
CA ASP A 97 21.51 -2.74 10.69
C ASP A 97 21.21 -1.85 9.48
N ALA A 98 21.68 -0.60 9.55
CA ALA A 98 21.49 0.39 8.49
C ALA A 98 22.21 0.01 7.18
N ASN A 99 23.18 -0.90 7.25
CA ASN A 99 23.97 -1.34 6.10
C ASN A 99 23.38 -2.55 5.37
N VAL A 100 22.22 -3.06 5.81
CA VAL A 100 21.55 -4.15 5.09
C VAL A 100 21.13 -3.65 3.72
N ASP A 101 21.70 -4.26 2.69
CA ASP A 101 21.28 -4.03 1.31
C ASP A 101 20.04 -4.89 1.00
N PHE A 102 18.90 -4.23 0.85
CA PHE A 102 17.66 -4.87 0.41
C PHE A 102 17.55 -4.98 -1.12
N GLY A 103 18.61 -4.61 -1.84
CA GLY A 103 18.63 -4.54 -3.29
C GLY A 103 17.65 -3.49 -3.82
N LEU A 104 17.45 -2.39 -3.09
CA LEU A 104 16.62 -1.28 -3.56
C LEU A 104 17.25 -0.70 -4.83
N GLN A 105 16.42 -0.42 -5.82
CA GLN A 105 16.88 0.00 -7.15
C GLN A 105 16.50 1.46 -7.40
N PRO A 106 17.44 2.42 -7.19
CA PRO A 106 17.21 3.77 -7.65
C PRO A 106 17.04 3.77 -9.16
N SER A 107 16.14 4.62 -9.65
CA SER A 107 15.99 4.77 -11.09
C SER A 107 17.18 5.45 -11.73
N THR A 108 17.59 4.95 -12.89
CA THR A 108 18.58 5.59 -13.77
C THR A 108 17.94 6.33 -14.94
N ALA A 109 16.61 6.52 -14.92
CA ALA A 109 15.89 7.20 -15.99
C ALA A 109 16.38 8.65 -16.15
N PRO A 110 16.33 9.20 -17.38
CA PRO A 110 16.63 10.60 -17.62
C PRO A 110 15.68 11.49 -16.83
N ARG A 111 16.12 12.73 -16.55
CA ARG A 111 15.26 13.72 -15.91
C ARG A 111 14.03 14.01 -16.74
N ALA A 112 12.86 13.91 -16.12
CA ALA A 112 11.61 14.26 -16.78
C ALA A 112 11.47 15.78 -16.87
N ILE A 113 10.92 16.26 -17.99
CA ILE A 113 10.59 17.68 -18.19
C ILE A 113 9.09 17.84 -17.95
N GLY A 114 8.72 18.74 -17.03
CA GLY A 114 7.34 19.07 -16.73
C GLY A 114 7.05 19.05 -15.24
N ARG A 115 5.81 19.35 -14.88
CA ARG A 115 5.27 19.25 -13.51
C ARG A 115 3.82 18.79 -13.62
N VAL A 116 3.34 18.08 -12.62
CA VAL A 116 1.91 17.88 -12.45
C VAL A 116 1.27 19.24 -12.16
N PRO A 117 0.22 19.65 -12.90
CA PRO A 117 -0.44 20.93 -12.68
C PRO A 117 -0.94 21.09 -11.23
N PRO A 118 -0.86 22.30 -10.62
CA PRO A 118 -1.26 22.51 -9.22
C PRO A 118 -2.73 22.16 -8.91
N ASP A 119 -3.63 22.36 -9.86
CA ASP A 119 -5.04 21.99 -9.78
C ASP A 119 -5.24 20.47 -9.76
N VAL A 120 -4.46 19.73 -10.56
CA VAL A 120 -4.44 18.26 -10.54
C VAL A 120 -3.92 17.73 -9.19
N HIS A 121 -2.86 18.34 -8.66
CA HIS A 121 -2.35 18.04 -7.32
C HIS A 121 -3.42 18.22 -6.24
N GLN A 122 -4.11 19.37 -6.27
CA GLN A 122 -5.18 19.65 -5.31
C GLN A 122 -6.33 18.64 -5.45
N MET A 123 -6.67 18.24 -6.67
CA MET A 123 -7.71 17.25 -6.93
C MET A 123 -7.37 15.87 -6.38
N LEU A 124 -6.12 15.41 -6.56
CA LEU A 124 -5.64 14.17 -5.93
C LEU A 124 -5.72 14.24 -4.40
N ALA A 125 -5.29 15.36 -3.82
CA ALA A 125 -5.33 15.54 -2.37
C ALA A 125 -6.76 15.50 -1.81
N HIS A 126 -7.71 16.16 -2.47
CA HIS A 126 -9.12 16.10 -2.07
C HIS A 126 -9.71 14.69 -2.24
N ARG A 127 -9.37 14.00 -3.32
CA ARG A 127 -9.79 12.62 -3.54
C ARG A 127 -9.29 11.70 -2.43
N GLU A 128 -8.00 11.76 -2.08
CA GLU A 128 -7.43 10.90 -1.03
C GLU A 128 -8.00 11.26 0.36
N TYR A 129 -8.22 12.55 0.63
CA TYR A 129 -8.91 12.98 1.85
C TYR A 129 -10.31 12.36 1.97
N ARG A 130 -11.10 12.34 0.88
CA ARG A 130 -12.41 11.70 0.86
C ARG A 130 -12.32 10.18 1.05
N VAL A 131 -11.31 9.51 0.49
CA VAL A 131 -11.05 8.08 0.75
C VAL A 131 -10.79 7.83 2.24
N GLN A 132 -10.03 8.71 2.90
CA GLN A 132 -9.77 8.62 4.34
C GLN A 132 -11.03 8.82 5.18
N GLU A 133 -11.91 9.75 4.80
CA GLU A 133 -13.21 9.93 5.48
C GLU A 133 -14.08 8.67 5.38
N ILE A 134 -14.24 8.10 4.19
CA ILE A 134 -15.01 6.87 3.98
C ILE A 134 -14.43 5.71 4.82
N ALA A 135 -13.10 5.60 4.87
CA ALA A 135 -12.43 4.59 5.69
C ALA A 135 -12.65 4.83 7.20
N ALA A 136 -12.64 6.09 7.65
CA ALA A 136 -12.92 6.45 9.04
C ALA A 136 -14.37 6.16 9.45
N GLU A 137 -15.30 6.17 8.49
CA GLU A 137 -16.69 5.73 8.66
C GLU A 137 -16.83 4.19 8.67
N GLY A 138 -15.73 3.45 8.42
CA GLY A 138 -15.71 1.98 8.41
C GLY A 138 -16.18 1.36 7.10
N TYR A 139 -16.26 2.15 6.02
CA TYR A 139 -16.64 1.70 4.69
C TYR A 139 -15.44 1.62 3.75
N SER A 140 -15.62 0.93 2.63
CA SER A 140 -14.71 0.99 1.50
C SER A 140 -15.32 1.91 0.45
N PRO A 141 -14.53 2.76 -0.24
CA PRO A 141 -15.05 3.61 -1.31
C PRO A 141 -15.67 2.81 -2.47
N GLY A 142 -15.34 1.50 -2.57
CA GLY A 142 -15.68 0.65 -3.69
C GLY A 142 -14.97 1.15 -4.95
N GLU A 143 -14.11 0.34 -5.54
CA GLU A 143 -13.41 0.75 -6.76
C GLU A 143 -13.55 -0.35 -7.82
N ARG A 144 -13.71 0.08 -9.08
CA ARG A 144 -13.79 -0.81 -10.22
C ARG A 144 -13.00 -0.25 -11.39
N ILE A 145 -12.55 -1.14 -12.25
CA ILE A 145 -11.81 -0.79 -13.46
C ILE A 145 -12.80 -0.75 -14.64
N THR A 146 -12.84 0.35 -15.38
CA THR A 146 -13.65 0.44 -16.60
C THR A 146 -13.11 -0.47 -17.72
N PRO A 147 -13.88 -0.74 -18.79
CA PRO A 147 -13.34 -1.41 -19.98
C PRO A 147 -12.12 -0.70 -20.58
N SER A 148 -12.06 0.64 -20.50
CA SER A 148 -10.94 1.46 -20.95
C SER A 148 -9.70 1.42 -20.05
N GLY A 149 -9.75 0.69 -18.94
CA GLY A 149 -8.60 0.52 -18.05
C GLY A 149 -8.34 1.71 -17.14
N VAL A 150 -9.38 2.40 -16.68
CA VAL A 150 -9.26 3.47 -15.67
C VAL A 150 -10.00 3.11 -14.39
N LEU A 151 -9.49 3.63 -13.26
CA LEU A 151 -10.10 3.44 -11.94
C LEU A 151 -11.30 4.37 -11.76
N VAL A 152 -12.41 3.82 -11.27
CA VAL A 152 -13.62 4.59 -10.93
C VAL A 152 -14.18 4.08 -9.61
N ALA A 153 -14.43 5.00 -8.70
CA ALA A 153 -15.04 4.74 -7.40
C ALA A 153 -16.57 4.62 -7.47
N ASP A 154 -17.13 3.90 -6.50
CA ASP A 154 -18.57 3.76 -6.33
C ASP A 154 -19.19 4.95 -5.58
N ASP A 155 -18.45 5.56 -4.64
CA ASP A 155 -18.83 6.82 -4.01
C ASP A 155 -19.03 7.95 -5.04
N SER A 156 -20.11 8.73 -4.89
CA SER A 156 -20.50 9.75 -5.87
C SER A 156 -19.52 10.91 -5.97
N GLU A 157 -18.92 11.32 -4.85
CA GLU A 157 -17.97 12.44 -4.83
C GLU A 157 -16.62 12.01 -5.41
N LEU A 158 -16.12 10.84 -5.00
CA LEU A 158 -14.92 10.26 -5.60
C LEU A 158 -15.08 10.06 -7.11
N ARG A 159 -16.25 9.62 -7.56
CA ARG A 159 -16.55 9.46 -9.00
C ARG A 159 -16.50 10.79 -9.76
N MET A 160 -16.87 11.90 -9.14
CA MET A 160 -16.72 13.23 -9.74
C MET A 160 -15.25 13.62 -9.91
N TYR A 161 -14.40 13.32 -8.92
CA TYR A 161 -12.96 13.51 -9.04
C TYR A 161 -12.36 12.57 -10.10
N ASP A 162 -12.74 11.29 -10.12
CA ASP A 162 -12.25 10.31 -11.10
C ASP A 162 -12.60 10.70 -12.53
N ALA A 163 -13.79 11.27 -12.76
CA ALA A 163 -14.19 11.76 -14.08
C ALA A 163 -13.32 12.94 -14.53
N GLN A 164 -13.07 13.91 -13.65
CA GLN A 164 -12.22 15.06 -13.94
C GLN A 164 -10.75 14.66 -14.15
N LEU A 165 -10.21 13.81 -13.28
CA LEU A 165 -8.84 13.28 -13.41
C LEU A 165 -8.68 12.52 -14.72
N ARG A 166 -9.65 11.67 -15.09
CA ARG A 166 -9.64 10.98 -16.38
C ARG A 166 -9.56 11.95 -17.54
N ASP A 167 -10.42 12.97 -17.57
CA ASP A 167 -10.47 13.90 -18.69
C ASP A 167 -9.17 14.72 -18.81
N LEU A 168 -8.54 15.06 -17.68
CA LEU A 168 -7.24 15.75 -17.63
C LEU A 168 -6.06 14.82 -18.02
N MET A 169 -6.15 13.52 -17.70
CA MET A 169 -5.06 12.55 -17.91
C MET A 169 -5.08 11.87 -19.28
N VAL A 170 -6.07 12.14 -20.13
CA VAL A 170 -6.09 11.62 -21.51
C VAL A 170 -4.81 12.03 -22.25
N GLY A 171 -4.08 11.03 -22.76
CA GLY A 171 -2.85 11.24 -23.52
C GLY A 171 -1.62 11.60 -22.66
N GLN A 172 -1.74 11.66 -21.34
CA GLN A 172 -0.64 12.05 -20.44
C GLN A 172 0.20 10.86 -19.93
N ARG A 173 -0.10 9.62 -20.36
CA ARG A 173 0.56 8.40 -19.84
C ARG A 173 2.10 8.50 -19.88
N GLU A 174 2.67 8.88 -21.01
CA GLU A 174 4.14 8.91 -21.16
C GLU A 174 4.80 9.98 -20.27
N ALA A 175 4.15 11.13 -20.08
CA ALA A 175 4.65 12.16 -19.17
C ALA A 175 4.62 11.64 -17.72
N MET A 176 3.53 10.97 -17.32
CA MET A 176 3.42 10.39 -15.97
C MET A 176 4.43 9.26 -15.75
N VAL A 177 4.64 8.39 -16.74
CA VAL A 177 5.68 7.35 -16.68
C VAL A 177 7.06 7.97 -16.55
N ALA A 178 7.39 8.98 -17.36
CA ALA A 178 8.69 9.65 -17.27
C ALA A 178 8.93 10.27 -15.89
N MET A 179 7.93 10.95 -15.31
CA MET A 179 8.02 11.53 -13.96
C MET A 179 8.11 10.45 -12.87
N ALA A 180 7.36 9.35 -12.99
CA ALA A 180 7.42 8.22 -12.06
C ALA A 180 8.77 7.50 -12.09
N LEU A 181 9.44 7.51 -13.25
CA LEU A 181 10.76 6.92 -13.42
C LEU A 181 11.89 7.87 -13.01
N ASP A 182 11.73 9.19 -13.01
CA ASP A 182 12.80 10.08 -12.53
C ASP A 182 12.88 10.05 -10.99
N ALA A 183 13.96 9.46 -10.47
CA ALA A 183 14.18 9.24 -9.04
C ALA A 183 14.16 10.55 -8.21
N ASN A 184 14.48 11.69 -8.84
CA ASN A 184 14.55 12.98 -8.17
C ASN A 184 13.38 13.90 -8.54
N HIS A 185 12.39 13.41 -9.29
CA HIS A 185 11.28 14.24 -9.70
C HIS A 185 10.37 14.55 -8.51
N PRO A 186 10.05 15.83 -8.25
CA PRO A 186 9.26 16.23 -7.08
C PRO A 186 7.84 15.66 -7.11
N ASP A 187 7.27 15.47 -8.29
CA ASP A 187 5.89 15.00 -8.45
C ASP A 187 5.80 13.49 -8.75
N ARG A 188 6.87 12.71 -8.53
CA ARG A 188 6.89 11.28 -8.93
C ARG A 188 5.80 10.44 -8.26
N ARG A 189 5.43 10.78 -7.02
CA ARG A 189 4.38 10.09 -6.25
C ARG A 189 3.00 10.33 -6.86
N ASP A 190 2.71 11.59 -7.19
CA ASP A 190 1.46 11.97 -7.85
C ASP A 190 1.38 11.39 -9.26
N ALA A 191 2.50 11.39 -9.99
CA ALA A 191 2.56 10.76 -11.30
C ALA A 191 2.18 9.28 -11.27
N ILE A 192 2.65 8.51 -10.28
CA ILE A 192 2.28 7.09 -10.11
C ILE A 192 0.79 6.94 -9.83
N GLN A 193 0.22 7.78 -8.96
CA GLN A 193 -1.22 7.76 -8.68
C GLN A 193 -2.03 8.06 -9.94
N LEU A 194 -1.63 9.10 -10.68
CA LEU A 194 -2.30 9.58 -11.88
C LEU A 194 -2.36 8.55 -13.01
N LEU A 195 -1.42 7.60 -13.05
CA LEU A 195 -1.45 6.50 -14.04
C LEU A 195 -2.79 5.73 -14.02
N SER A 196 -3.48 5.68 -12.87
CA SER A 196 -4.80 5.06 -12.71
C SER A 196 -5.89 5.65 -13.60
N TRP A 197 -5.68 6.87 -14.13
CA TRP A 197 -6.62 7.58 -15.00
C TRP A 197 -6.08 7.86 -16.41
N THR A 198 -4.85 7.43 -16.72
CA THR A 198 -4.24 7.62 -18.05
C THR A 198 -4.67 6.58 -19.09
N GLY A 199 -5.24 5.45 -18.65
CA GLY A 199 -5.55 4.30 -19.49
C GLY A 199 -4.33 3.44 -19.82
N ASN A 200 -4.56 2.32 -20.51
CA ASN A 200 -3.55 1.30 -20.83
C ASN A 200 -2.67 0.88 -19.62
N PRO A 201 -3.28 0.30 -18.58
CA PRO A 201 -2.59 0.02 -17.33
C PRO A 201 -1.49 -1.03 -17.47
N GLU A 202 -1.62 -1.99 -18.39
CA GLU A 202 -0.57 -3.01 -18.63
C GLU A 202 0.74 -2.36 -19.09
N ALA A 203 0.69 -1.45 -20.07
CA ALA A 203 1.88 -0.73 -20.51
C ALA A 203 2.48 0.15 -19.40
N SER A 204 1.64 0.74 -18.56
CA SER A 204 2.11 1.48 -17.38
C SER A 204 2.79 0.56 -16.37
N ILE A 205 2.23 -0.63 -16.10
CA ILE A 205 2.83 -1.65 -15.23
C ILE A 205 4.19 -2.09 -15.79
N ASP A 206 4.27 -2.42 -17.07
CA ASP A 206 5.52 -2.79 -17.75
C ASP A 206 6.59 -1.70 -17.58
N ALA A 207 6.20 -0.43 -17.70
CA ALA A 207 7.15 0.66 -17.53
C ALA A 207 7.63 0.85 -16.07
N ILE A 208 6.76 0.67 -15.07
CA ILE A 208 7.04 1.09 -13.68
C ILE A 208 7.23 -0.05 -12.67
N HIS A 209 7.05 -1.33 -13.03
CA HIS A 209 7.03 -2.42 -12.05
C HIS A 209 8.29 -2.47 -11.16
N ALA A 210 9.45 -2.04 -11.69
CA ALA A 210 10.69 -1.96 -10.93
C ALA A 210 10.65 -0.94 -9.77
N ARG A 211 9.69 0.00 -9.76
CA ARG A 211 9.42 0.94 -8.66
C ARG A 211 8.84 0.28 -7.42
N LEU A 212 8.43 -0.99 -7.50
CA LEU A 212 8.20 -1.83 -6.32
C LEU A 212 9.46 -2.01 -5.45
N LEU A 213 10.63 -1.63 -5.95
CA LEU A 213 11.92 -1.66 -5.26
C LEU A 213 12.54 -0.27 -5.13
N ASP A 214 11.75 0.80 -5.25
CA ASP A 214 12.24 2.18 -5.09
C ASP A 214 12.77 2.42 -3.66
N PRO A 215 13.83 3.21 -3.47
CA PRO A 215 14.31 3.59 -2.13
C PRO A 215 13.24 4.29 -1.27
N ASP A 216 12.31 5.01 -1.89
CA ASP A 216 11.23 5.71 -1.20
C ASP A 216 10.04 4.79 -0.95
N THR A 217 9.70 4.63 0.33
CA THR A 217 8.60 3.79 0.82
C THR A 217 7.25 4.20 0.23
N GLU A 218 7.03 5.50 0.01
CA GLU A 218 5.77 5.98 -0.52
C GLU A 218 5.64 5.65 -2.01
N VAL A 219 6.74 5.76 -2.77
CA VAL A 219 6.78 5.34 -4.18
C VAL A 219 6.47 3.85 -4.29
N ARG A 220 7.12 2.99 -3.49
CA ARG A 220 6.82 1.55 -3.47
C ARG A 220 5.36 1.28 -3.14
N ASN A 221 4.83 1.95 -2.12
CA ASN A 221 3.44 1.78 -1.70
C ASN A 221 2.46 2.16 -2.80
N LEU A 222 2.67 3.30 -3.47
CA LEU A 222 1.82 3.77 -4.56
C LEU A 222 1.93 2.89 -5.79
N THR A 223 3.14 2.45 -6.17
CA THR A 223 3.31 1.47 -7.25
C THR A 223 2.62 0.15 -6.91
N GLY A 224 2.72 -0.34 -5.67
CA GLY A 224 2.03 -1.54 -5.21
C GLY A 224 0.51 -1.40 -5.27
N ARG A 225 -0.06 -0.25 -4.88
CA ARG A 225 -1.50 0.05 -5.02
C ARG A 225 -1.91 0.01 -6.49
N PHE A 226 -1.17 0.71 -7.37
CA PHE A 226 -1.44 0.71 -8.81
C PHE A 226 -1.40 -0.70 -9.41
N VAL A 227 -0.33 -1.46 -9.15
CA VAL A 227 -0.20 -2.84 -9.62
C VAL A 227 -1.37 -3.70 -9.16
N LEU A 228 -1.71 -3.68 -7.87
CA LEU A 228 -2.84 -4.45 -7.34
C LEU A 228 -4.17 -4.08 -8.01
N SER A 229 -4.43 -2.79 -8.20
CA SER A 229 -5.66 -2.31 -8.82
C SER A 229 -5.80 -2.76 -10.27
N PHE A 230 -4.71 -3.07 -10.97
CA PHE A 230 -4.74 -3.39 -12.40
C PHE A 230 -4.11 -4.73 -12.77
N ILE A 231 -3.75 -5.58 -11.81
CA ILE A 231 -3.03 -6.84 -12.06
C ILE A 231 -3.77 -7.76 -13.03
N GLU A 232 -5.10 -7.76 -12.98
CA GLU A 232 -5.93 -8.55 -13.90
C GLU A 232 -5.82 -8.10 -15.37
N ARG A 233 -5.26 -6.92 -15.63
CA ARG A 233 -5.06 -6.40 -16.99
C ARG A 233 -3.74 -6.84 -17.60
N VAL A 234 -2.84 -7.46 -16.83
CA VAL A 234 -1.62 -8.06 -17.37
C VAL A 234 -2.00 -9.34 -18.13
N ARG A 235 -1.63 -9.38 -19.42
CA ARG A 235 -1.88 -10.41 -20.41
C ARG A 235 -0.60 -10.89 -21.07
N ASP A 236 0.34 -9.99 -21.32
CA ASP A 236 1.61 -10.30 -21.94
C ASP A 236 2.48 -11.14 -20.97
N PRO A 237 2.89 -12.37 -21.37
CA PRO A 237 3.74 -13.22 -20.54
C PRO A 237 5.07 -12.56 -20.15
N ALA A 238 5.68 -11.72 -21.00
CA ALA A 238 6.93 -11.05 -20.69
C ALA A 238 6.74 -10.00 -19.59
N VAL A 239 5.66 -9.23 -19.65
CA VAL A 239 5.29 -8.27 -18.61
C VAL A 239 4.97 -9.00 -17.30
N ALA A 240 4.23 -10.11 -17.37
CA ALA A 240 3.94 -10.94 -16.21
C ALA A 240 5.21 -11.50 -15.56
N GLU A 241 6.19 -11.97 -16.34
CA GLU A 241 7.47 -12.47 -15.84
C GLU A 241 8.29 -11.38 -15.15
N ALA A 242 8.42 -10.21 -15.78
CA ALA A 242 9.17 -9.07 -15.23
C ALA A 242 8.54 -8.53 -13.93
N LEU A 243 7.21 -8.42 -13.91
CA LEU A 243 6.44 -8.03 -12.75
C LEU A 243 6.58 -9.05 -11.62
N ALA A 244 6.46 -10.35 -11.91
CA ALA A 244 6.62 -11.42 -10.94
C ALA A 244 7.99 -11.39 -10.26
N GLY A 245 9.07 -11.14 -11.02
CA GLY A 245 10.40 -10.95 -10.47
C GLY A 245 10.50 -9.76 -9.51
N SER A 246 9.83 -8.65 -9.83
CA SER A 246 9.81 -7.46 -8.97
C SER A 246 9.00 -7.67 -7.69
N LEU A 247 7.83 -8.31 -7.80
CA LEU A 247 7.00 -8.69 -6.66
C LEU A 247 7.72 -9.66 -5.74
N ALA A 248 8.38 -10.70 -6.28
CA ALA A 248 9.15 -11.66 -5.49
C ALA A 248 10.24 -10.99 -4.64
N ARG A 249 10.92 -9.98 -5.19
CA ARG A 249 11.90 -9.17 -4.45
C ARG A 249 11.25 -8.27 -3.41
N ALA A 250 10.09 -7.68 -3.72
CA ALA A 250 9.35 -6.83 -2.78
C ALA A 250 8.87 -7.61 -1.53
N ILE A 251 8.57 -8.90 -1.65
CA ILE A 251 8.22 -9.78 -0.51
C ILE A 251 9.38 -9.84 0.52
N ALA A 252 10.63 -9.73 0.08
CA ALA A 252 11.78 -9.80 0.97
C ALA A 252 12.01 -8.51 1.78
N LEU A 253 11.38 -7.39 1.41
CA LEU A 253 11.54 -6.11 2.10
C LEU A 253 11.06 -6.19 3.54
N PRO A 254 11.65 -5.44 4.48
CA PRO A 254 11.25 -5.42 5.89
C PRO A 254 10.03 -4.50 6.13
N SER A 255 9.03 -4.54 5.25
CA SER A 255 7.80 -3.76 5.39
C SER A 255 6.57 -4.64 5.24
N HIS A 256 5.63 -4.49 6.16
CA HIS A 256 4.33 -5.14 6.12
C HIS A 256 3.54 -4.68 4.88
N ALA A 257 3.50 -3.37 4.63
CA ALA A 257 2.73 -2.80 3.54
C ALA A 257 3.23 -3.28 2.17
N ASP A 258 4.55 -3.43 2.01
CA ASP A 258 5.17 -3.95 0.79
C ASP A 258 4.88 -5.46 0.64
N ARG A 259 5.10 -6.25 1.70
CA ARG A 259 4.87 -7.71 1.72
C ARG A 259 3.44 -8.09 1.37
N THR A 260 2.47 -7.51 2.07
CA THR A 260 1.05 -7.83 1.89
C THR A 260 0.63 -7.58 0.45
N LYS A 261 0.98 -6.42 -0.11
CA LYS A 261 0.64 -6.10 -1.50
C LYS A 261 1.35 -7.03 -2.48
N ALA A 262 2.63 -7.31 -2.25
CA ALA A 262 3.42 -8.16 -3.14
C ALA A 262 2.90 -9.60 -3.16
N ILE A 263 2.58 -10.19 -2.00
CA ILE A 263 2.01 -11.55 -1.90
C ILE A 263 0.65 -11.61 -2.58
N THR A 264 -0.25 -10.66 -2.30
CA THR A 264 -1.58 -10.62 -2.92
C THR A 264 -1.49 -10.46 -4.44
N ALA A 265 -0.67 -9.53 -4.94
CA ALA A 265 -0.50 -9.31 -6.37
C ALA A 265 0.11 -10.54 -7.05
N LEU A 266 1.11 -11.17 -6.43
CA LEU A 266 1.77 -12.36 -6.98
C LEU A 266 0.83 -13.56 -7.05
N GLY A 267 -0.03 -13.74 -6.05
CA GLY A 267 -1.08 -14.76 -6.07
C GLY A 267 -2.09 -14.55 -7.20
N GLN A 268 -2.57 -13.31 -7.38
CA GLN A 268 -3.50 -12.96 -8.46
C GLN A 268 -2.87 -13.10 -9.85
N LEU A 269 -1.61 -12.71 -9.99
CA LEU A 269 -0.84 -12.86 -11.23
C LEU A 269 -0.64 -14.33 -11.57
N TYR A 270 -0.20 -15.15 -10.60
CA TYR A 270 0.03 -16.59 -10.80
C TYR A 270 -1.23 -17.36 -11.18
N ALA A 271 -2.38 -16.98 -10.63
CA ALA A 271 -3.67 -17.59 -11.00
C ALA A 271 -4.00 -17.42 -12.49
N ARG A 272 -3.44 -16.41 -13.16
CA ARG A 272 -3.62 -16.13 -14.61
C ARG A 272 -2.44 -16.62 -15.45
N HIS A 273 -1.26 -16.65 -14.87
CA HIS A 273 0.01 -17.01 -15.50
C HIS A 273 0.68 -18.18 -14.75
N PRO A 274 0.08 -19.39 -14.77
CA PRO A 274 0.62 -20.54 -14.06
C PRO A 274 2.01 -20.98 -14.58
N GLU A 275 2.40 -20.57 -15.78
CA GLU A 275 3.74 -20.75 -16.34
C GLU A 275 4.85 -20.12 -15.49
N LEU A 276 4.53 -19.11 -14.67
CA LEU A 276 5.47 -18.46 -13.75
C LEU A 276 5.95 -19.38 -12.62
N ARG A 277 5.37 -20.58 -12.47
CA ARG A 277 5.66 -21.50 -11.36
C ARG A 277 7.16 -21.70 -11.10
N SER A 278 7.94 -21.99 -12.14
CA SER A 278 9.38 -22.26 -11.98
C SER A 278 10.12 -21.03 -11.47
N LEU A 279 9.81 -19.85 -12.03
CA LEU A 279 10.37 -18.58 -11.59
C LEU A 279 10.06 -18.33 -10.10
N LEU A 280 8.80 -18.47 -9.69
CA LEU A 280 8.38 -18.22 -8.32
C LEU A 280 8.99 -19.22 -7.32
N GLN A 281 9.16 -20.48 -7.72
CA GLN A 281 9.87 -21.46 -6.91
C GLN A 281 11.34 -21.08 -6.68
N GLN A 282 11.98 -20.44 -7.66
CA GLN A 282 13.37 -20.01 -7.57
C GLN A 282 13.54 -18.71 -6.77
N THR A 283 12.64 -17.74 -6.97
CA THR A 283 12.84 -16.37 -6.47
C THR A 283 12.01 -16.02 -5.23
N ALA A 284 10.82 -16.60 -5.06
CA ALA A 284 9.88 -16.24 -3.99
C ALA A 284 9.78 -17.29 -2.88
N ARG A 285 10.21 -18.55 -3.13
CA ARG A 285 9.97 -19.66 -2.19
C ARG A 285 10.55 -19.42 -0.80
N GLU A 286 11.81 -18.98 -0.71
CA GLU A 286 12.45 -18.73 0.59
C GLU A 286 11.75 -17.63 1.39
N PRO A 287 11.57 -16.39 0.86
CA PRO A 287 10.91 -15.34 1.63
C PRO A 287 9.44 -15.69 1.96
N LEU A 288 8.71 -16.36 1.06
CA LEU A 288 7.37 -16.85 1.36
C LEU A 288 7.37 -17.88 2.49
N THR A 289 8.32 -18.83 2.52
CA THR A 289 8.42 -19.85 3.58
C THR A 289 8.66 -19.20 4.93
N ARG A 290 9.52 -18.18 4.96
CA ARG A 290 9.79 -17.39 6.17
C ARG A 290 8.53 -16.69 6.67
N ILE A 291 7.85 -15.94 5.80
CA ILE A 291 6.61 -15.22 6.15
C ILE A 291 5.50 -16.19 6.58
N ALA A 292 5.33 -17.30 5.86
CA ALA A 292 4.34 -18.33 6.18
C ALA A 292 4.53 -18.95 7.58
N LYS A 293 5.75 -18.93 8.11
CA LYS A 293 6.11 -19.42 9.45
C LYS A 293 6.02 -18.33 10.52
N GLU A 294 6.45 -17.12 10.20
CA GLU A 294 6.69 -16.06 11.19
C GLU A 294 5.53 -15.06 11.33
N SER A 295 4.78 -14.82 10.26
CA SER A 295 3.69 -13.84 10.27
C SER A 295 2.52 -14.36 11.10
N VAL A 296 2.09 -13.54 12.05
CA VAL A 296 0.92 -13.84 12.90
C VAL A 296 -0.39 -13.33 12.30
N ILE A 297 -0.31 -12.46 11.29
CA ILE A 297 -1.50 -11.91 10.65
C ILE A 297 -2.01 -12.87 9.56
N PRO A 298 -3.29 -13.31 9.61
CA PRO A 298 -3.86 -14.25 8.65
C PRO A 298 -3.78 -13.80 7.19
N ASN A 299 -4.06 -12.53 6.89
CA ASN A 299 -4.04 -11.98 5.53
C ASN A 299 -2.62 -11.82 4.94
N VAL A 300 -1.57 -12.12 5.70
CA VAL A 300 -0.18 -12.15 5.21
C VAL A 300 0.37 -13.57 5.26
N GLY A 301 0.42 -14.16 6.45
CA GLY A 301 0.94 -15.52 6.64
C GLY A 301 0.05 -16.58 5.97
N GLY A 302 -1.26 -16.39 5.98
CA GLY A 302 -2.21 -17.29 5.30
C GLY A 302 -2.08 -17.23 3.78
N GLU A 303 -2.00 -16.02 3.23
CA GLU A 303 -1.78 -15.81 1.79
C GLU A 303 -0.42 -16.35 1.33
N ALA A 304 0.63 -16.17 2.13
CA ALA A 304 1.94 -16.77 1.86
C ALA A 304 1.89 -18.31 1.81
N ARG A 305 1.17 -18.93 2.77
CA ARG A 305 0.94 -20.39 2.77
C ARG A 305 0.16 -20.86 1.56
N ALA A 306 -0.90 -20.13 1.19
CA ALA A 306 -1.71 -20.45 0.02
C ALA A 306 -0.88 -20.38 -1.27
N LEU A 307 -0.07 -19.34 -1.44
CA LEU A 307 0.79 -19.18 -2.60
C LEU A 307 1.88 -20.26 -2.66
N LEU A 308 2.53 -20.58 -1.53
CA LEU A 308 3.49 -21.69 -1.45
C LEU A 308 2.88 -23.03 -1.86
N ALA A 309 1.66 -23.32 -1.40
CA ALA A 309 0.94 -24.53 -1.78
C ALA A 309 0.66 -24.54 -3.29
N ALA A 310 0.22 -23.41 -3.85
CA ALA A 310 -0.11 -23.27 -5.27
C ALA A 310 1.11 -23.43 -6.19
N ILE A 311 2.28 -22.91 -5.81
CA ILE A 311 3.53 -23.09 -6.59
C ILE A 311 4.20 -24.43 -6.29
N GLY A 312 3.92 -25.06 -5.14
CA GLY A 312 4.47 -26.35 -4.72
C GLY A 312 3.73 -27.57 -5.27
N ALA A 313 2.40 -27.48 -5.44
CA ALA A 313 1.56 -28.57 -5.94
C ALA A 313 2.02 -29.02 -7.33
N ARG A 314 2.29 -30.32 -7.53
CA ARG A 314 2.54 -30.89 -8.87
C ARG A 314 1.27 -30.74 -9.71
N GLY A 315 1.24 -29.71 -10.57
CA GLY A 315 0.38 -29.68 -11.75
C GLY A 315 0.72 -30.80 -12.73
#